data_AF-A0A561DWL6-F1
#
_entry.id   AF-A0A561DWL6-F1
#
_cell.length_a   1.000
_cell.length_b   1.000
_cell.length_c   1.000
_cell.angle_alpha   90.00
_cell.angle_beta   90.00
_cell.angle_gamma   90.00
#
_symmetry.space_group_name_H-M   'P 1'
#
loop_
_entity.id
_entity.type
_entity.pdbx_description
1 polymer ?
#
loop_
_entity_poly.entity_id
_entity_poly.type
_entity_poly.pdbx_seq_one_letter_code
_entity_poly.pdbx_strand_id
1 'polypeptide(L)' 'MAVRLKKLQGSEIPEEQRHLGEEEIFQVVTADDQQHFFASEVEAAAKVAQLIDNERDQNA' A
#
# COMPACT_ATOMS: atom_id res chain seq x y z
N MET A 1 -7.73 3.65 13.27
CA MET A 1 -7.62 4.21 11.91
C MET A 1 -7.95 3.15 10.86
N ALA A 2 -8.28 3.55 9.63
CA ALA A 2 -8.50 2.63 8.51
C ALA A 2 -7.33 2.70 7.52
N VAL A 3 -6.41 1.73 7.61
CA VAL A 3 -5.43 1.49 6.53
C VAL A 3 -6.16 0.78 5.39
N ARG A 4 -5.95 1.23 4.15
CA ARG A 4 -6.64 0.66 2.98
C ARG A 4 -5.62 0.12 2.00
N LEU A 5 -5.75 -1.17 1.69
CA LEU A 5 -5.05 -1.81 0.58
C LEU A 5 -5.94 -1.72 -0.66
N LYS A 6 -5.42 -1.16 -1.74
CA LYS A 6 -6.06 -1.08 -3.05
C LYS A 6 -5.14 -1.73 -4.08
N LYS A 7 -5.67 -2.66 -4.87
CA LYS A 7 -4.98 -3.17 -6.07
C LYS A 7 -5.26 -2.23 -7.24
N LEU A 8 -4.23 -1.87 -7.99
CA LEU A 8 -4.31 -1.07 -9.23
C LEU A 8 -3.86 -1.96 -10.38
N GLN A 9 -4.61 -1.98 -11.48
CA GLN A 9 -4.30 -2.82 -12.64
C GLN A 9 -4.37 -2.02 -13.94
N GLY A 10 -3.41 -2.26 -14.85
CA GLY A 10 -3.34 -1.67 -16.18
C GLY A 10 -3.54 -0.15 -16.24
N SER A 11 -4.79 0.30 -16.41
CA SER A 11 -5.18 1.71 -16.54
C SER A 11 -5.29 2.46 -15.22
N GLU A 12 -5.40 1.75 -14.08
CA GLU A 12 -5.43 2.37 -12.75
C GLU A 12 -4.04 2.68 -12.20
N ILE A 13 -2.98 2.15 -12.85
CA ILE A 13 -1.60 2.34 -12.45
C ILE A 13 -1.13 3.71 -12.96
N PRO A 14 -0.75 4.65 -12.09
CA PRO A 14 -0.26 5.94 -12.55
C PRO A 14 1.09 5.77 -13.26
N GLU A 15 1.35 6.62 -14.26
CA GLU A 15 2.52 6.48 -15.13
C GLU A 15 3.83 6.50 -14.36
N GLU A 16 3.89 7.28 -13.28
CA GLU A 16 5.04 7.37 -12.39
C GLU A 16 5.34 6.04 -11.70
N GLN A 17 4.36 5.16 -11.46
CA GLN A 17 4.51 3.88 -10.76
C GLN A 17 4.46 2.67 -11.70
N ARG A 18 4.24 2.86 -13.02
CA ARG A 18 4.29 1.77 -14.01
C ARG A 18 5.62 1.00 -14.01
N HIS A 19 6.70 1.63 -13.58
CA HIS A 19 8.00 0.98 -13.43
C HIS A 19 8.03 -0.10 -12.33
N LEU A 20 7.09 -0.08 -11.38
CA LEU A 20 6.93 -1.11 -10.35
C LEU A 20 6.20 -2.34 -10.90
N GLY A 21 5.27 -2.14 -11.82
CA GLY A 21 4.51 -3.20 -12.46
C GLY A 21 3.62 -2.64 -13.56
N GLU A 22 3.69 -3.24 -14.75
CA GLU A 22 2.88 -2.82 -15.89
C GLU A 22 1.47 -3.43 -15.88
N GLU A 23 1.34 -4.62 -15.27
CA GLU A 23 0.07 -5.37 -15.23
C GLU A 23 -0.71 -5.10 -13.93
N GLU A 24 -0.05 -5.17 -12.78
CA GLU A 24 -0.64 -4.93 -11.47
C GLU A 24 0.36 -4.37 -10.46
N ILE A 25 -0.12 -3.45 -9.63
CA ILE A 25 0.57 -2.97 -8.43
C ILE A 25 -0.42 -2.85 -7.27
N PHE A 26 0.11 -2.68 -6.07
CA PHE A 26 -0.65 -2.59 -4.84
C PHE A 26 -0.35 -1.26 -4.15
N GLN A 27 -1.40 -0.50 -3.89
CA GLN A 27 -1.36 0.78 -3.20
C GLN A 27 -1.86 0.59 -1.76
N VAL A 28 -1.03 0.97 -0.80
CA VAL A 28 -1.36 1.03 0.62
C VAL A 28 -1.53 2.50 1.00
N VAL A 29 -2.74 2.87 1.42
CA VAL A 29 -3.06 4.22 1.87
C VAL A 29 -3.19 4.20 3.38
N THR A 30 -2.35 4.98 4.05
CA THR A 30 -2.42 5.22 5.50
C THR A 30 -3.45 6.30 5.81
N ALA A 31 -3.78 6.47 7.08
CA ALA A 31 -4.74 7.49 7.49
C ALA A 31 -4.15 8.91 7.49
N ASP A 32 -2.83 9.04 7.45
CA ASP A 32 -2.09 10.29 7.22
C ASP A 32 -1.99 10.68 5.73
N ASP A 33 -2.86 10.09 4.90
CA ASP A 33 -2.86 10.25 3.44
C ASP A 33 -1.55 9.80 2.77
N GLN A 34 -0.69 9.05 3.47
CA GLN A 34 0.52 8.50 2.87
C GLN A 34 0.18 7.31 1.98
N GLN A 35 0.67 7.37 0.75
CA GLN A 35 0.46 6.32 -0.25
C GLN A 35 1.77 5.59 -0.48
N HIS A 36 1.75 4.27 -0.30
CA HIS A 36 2.87 3.39 -0.59
C HIS A 36 2.49 2.44 -1.72
N PHE A 37 3.34 2.33 -2.73
CA PHE A 37 3.10 1.47 -3.88
C PHE A 37 4.08 0.31 -3.89
N PHE A 38 3.59 -0.88 -4.21
CA PHE A 38 4.34 -2.12 -4.22
C PHE A 38 4.02 -2.92 -5.47
N ALA A 39 5.01 -3.61 -6.04
CA ALA A 39 4.81 -4.53 -7.15
C ALA A 39 4.13 -5.83 -6.72
N SER A 40 4.31 -6.22 -5.45
CA SER A 40 3.85 -7.50 -4.90
C SER A 40 2.78 -7.31 -3.82
N GLU A 41 1.74 -8.15 -3.87
CA GLU A 41 0.69 -8.22 -2.84
C GLU A 41 1.28 -8.50 -1.47
N VAL A 42 2.27 -9.39 -1.40
CA VAL A 42 2.88 -9.85 -0.15
C VAL A 42 3.57 -8.68 0.55
N GLU A 43 4.30 -7.85 -0.19
CA GLU A 43 4.98 -6.67 0.35
C GLU A 43 3.97 -5.62 0.84
N ALA A 44 2.92 -5.38 0.06
CA ALA A 44 1.86 -4.45 0.43
C ALA A 44 1.12 -4.92 1.70
N ALA A 45 0.76 -6.21 1.77
CA ALA A 45 0.11 -6.80 2.92
C ALA A 45 1.01 -6.76 4.17
N ALA A 46 2.30 -7.04 4.01
CA ALA A 46 3.28 -6.90 5.10
C ALA A 46 3.36 -5.45 5.60
N LYS A 47 3.32 -4.46 4.70
CA LYS A 47 3.31 -3.05 5.09
C LYS A 47 2.03 -2.68 5.86
N VAL A 48 0.87 -3.14 5.38
CA VAL A 48 -0.41 -2.93 6.09
C VAL A 48 -0.37 -3.53 7.48
N ALA A 49 0.11 -4.76 7.63
CA ALA A 49 0.25 -5.42 8.92
C ALA A 49 1.20 -4.65 9.86
N GLN A 50 2.35 -4.20 9.35
CA GLN A 50 3.30 -3.39 10.12
C GLN A 50 2.68 -2.06 10.58
N LEU A 51 1.92 -1.38 9.71
CA LEU A 51 1.24 -0.13 10.08
C LEU A 51 0.21 -0.36 11.18
N ILE A 52 -0.56 -1.44 11.10
CA ILE A 52 -1.54 -1.80 12.14
C ILE A 52 -0.85 -2.13 13.47
N ASP A 53 0.32 -2.79 13.42
CA ASP A 53 1.08 -3.17 14.60
C ASP A 53 1.77 -1.97 15.28
N ASN A 54 2.42 -1.09 14.51
CA ASN A 54 3.03 0.13 15.03
C ASN A 54 2.03 1.05 15.76
N GLU A 55 0.79 1.12 15.27
CA GLU A 55 -0.28 1.90 15.92
C GLU A 55 -0.66 1.33 17.29
N ARG A 56 -0.52 0.02 17.50
CA ARG A 56 -0.77 -0.60 18.81
C ARG A 56 0.34 -0.29 19.80
N ASP A 57 1.58 -0.19 19.33
CA ASP A 57 2.75 0.08 20.16
C ASP A 57 2.84 1.56 20.58
N GLN A 58 2.43 2.50 19.72
CA GLN A 58 2.40 3.94 20.03
C GLN A 58 1.36 4.35 21.10
N ASN A 59 0.47 3.45 21.50
CA ASN A 59 -0.61 3.71 22.46
C ASN A 59 -0.47 2.87 23.74
N ALA A 60 0.71 2.31 24.01
CA ALA A 60 1.06 1.58 25.24
C ALA A 60 1.89 2.45 26.20
#